data_AF-A0A0F5JU96-F1
#
_entry.id   AF-A0A0F5JU96-F1
#
_cell.length_a   1.000
_cell.length_b   1.000
_cell.length_c   1.000
_cell.angle_alpha   90.00
_cell.angle_beta   90.00
_cell.angle_gamma   90.00
#
_symmetry.space_group_name_H-M   'P 1'
#
loop_
_entity.id
_entity.type
_entity.pdbx_description
1 polymer ?
#
loop_
_entity_poly.entity_id
_entity_poly.type
_entity_poly.pdbx_seq_one_letter_code
_entity_poly.pdbx_strand_id
1 'polypeptide(L)'
;MELAPMLGNGSRFASSRFASSTSQFSSLLYTQKRSISYASKAAQQHVEAQRMRAPEVNEIFSRIEDHERQHPGRPELHVQLGNQNIYQPQNNTLTVKMSSPYPAGDLAHEGRHRHDDNLGLLTDDLLIQGELNAIESQRRASNQAGESHHPILSWKEIDVKRAYAKQYAIPSLPTTTPGKSLT
;
A
#
# COMPACT_ATOMS: atom_id res chain seq x y z
N MET A 1 65.90 -7.43 -1.48
CA MET A 1 65.58 -6.01 -1.18
C MET A 1 64.68 -5.50 -2.30
N GLU A 2 63.57 -4.89 -1.91
CA GLU A 2 62.55 -4.26 -2.75
C GLU A 2 63.05 -2.96 -3.42
N LEU A 3 62.46 -2.54 -4.56
CA LEU A 3 61.48 -1.43 -4.62
C LEU A 3 61.05 -1.07 -6.06
N ALA A 4 59.82 -0.56 -6.14
CA ALA A 4 58.91 -0.41 -7.27
C ALA A 4 59.28 0.60 -8.38
N PRO A 5 58.67 0.51 -9.58
CA PRO A 5 58.55 1.64 -10.48
C PRO A 5 57.36 2.53 -10.09
N MET A 6 57.65 3.79 -9.78
CA MET A 6 56.67 4.88 -9.73
C MET A 6 56.15 5.15 -11.15
N LEU A 7 54.85 4.95 -11.39
CA LEU A 7 54.13 5.52 -12.52
C LEU A 7 53.18 6.59 -12.00
N GLY A 8 53.57 7.85 -12.22
CA GLY A 8 52.80 9.03 -11.89
C GLY A 8 52.13 9.65 -13.12
N ASN A 9 50.88 10.09 -12.90
CA ASN A 9 50.16 11.17 -13.59
C ASN A 9 49.69 10.98 -15.05
N GLY A 10 48.60 10.23 -15.21
CA GLY A 10 47.66 10.39 -16.32
C GLY A 10 46.17 10.54 -15.91
N SER A 11 45.78 10.15 -14.69
CA SER A 11 44.37 9.94 -14.34
C SER A 11 43.70 11.07 -13.55
N ARG A 12 44.18 12.32 -13.64
CA ARG A 12 43.60 13.43 -12.86
C ARG A 12 42.59 14.33 -13.60
N PHE A 13 42.37 14.13 -14.90
CA PHE A 13 41.40 14.93 -15.67
C PHE A 13 40.20 14.16 -16.25
N ALA A 14 40.19 12.82 -16.20
CA ALA A 14 39.08 12.00 -16.72
C ALA A 14 38.00 11.65 -15.67
N SER A 15 38.29 11.84 -14.37
CA SER A 15 37.39 11.47 -13.27
C SER A 15 36.35 12.54 -12.90
N SER A 16 36.49 13.77 -13.41
CA SER A 16 35.57 14.86 -13.07
C SER A 16 34.34 14.92 -13.99
N ARG A 17 34.46 14.67 -15.30
CA ARG A 17 33.32 14.86 -16.24
C ARG A 17 32.41 13.64 -16.37
N PHE A 18 32.93 12.42 -16.23
CA PHE A 18 32.11 11.21 -16.29
C PHE A 18 31.36 10.90 -14.98
N ALA A 19 31.92 11.27 -13.82
CA ALA A 19 31.26 11.09 -12.52
C ALA A 19 30.07 12.05 -12.30
N SER A 20 30.07 13.20 -12.99
CA SER A 20 28.93 14.13 -12.98
C SER A 20 27.72 13.59 -13.74
N SER A 21 27.94 12.79 -14.79
CA SER A 21 26.84 12.29 -15.63
C SER A 21 26.06 11.15 -14.95
N THR A 22 26.75 10.26 -14.23
CA THR A 22 26.08 9.15 -13.48
C THR A 22 25.38 9.65 -12.23
N SER A 23 25.98 10.57 -11.47
CA SER A 23 25.32 11.16 -10.29
C SER A 23 24.09 11.99 -10.68
N GLN A 24 24.11 12.70 -11.82
CA GLN A 24 22.95 13.43 -12.34
C GLN A 24 21.87 12.51 -12.91
N PHE A 25 22.22 11.40 -13.57
CA PHE A 25 21.22 10.42 -14.04
C PHE A 25 20.60 9.65 -12.88
N SER A 26 21.41 9.25 -11.89
CA SER A 26 20.92 8.65 -10.65
C SER A 26 20.08 9.65 -9.85
N SER A 27 20.42 10.94 -9.83
CA SER A 27 19.58 11.96 -9.20
C SER A 27 18.28 12.22 -9.97
N LEU A 28 18.29 12.16 -11.31
CA LEU A 28 17.09 12.26 -12.15
C LEU A 28 16.13 11.08 -11.91
N LEU A 29 16.67 9.87 -11.72
CA LEU A 29 15.92 8.68 -11.28
C LEU A 29 15.48 8.78 -9.81
N TYR A 30 16.28 9.39 -8.92
CA TYR A 30 15.92 9.66 -7.52
C TYR A 30 14.89 10.78 -7.34
N THR A 31 14.77 11.71 -8.29
CA THR A 31 13.81 12.83 -8.22
C THR A 31 12.40 12.49 -8.70
N GLN A 32 12.20 11.35 -9.39
CA GLN A 32 10.85 10.78 -9.43
C GLN A 32 10.61 10.08 -8.09
N LYS A 33 10.21 10.85 -7.07
CA LYS A 33 9.56 10.28 -5.88
C LYS A 33 8.40 9.42 -6.40
N ARG A 34 8.59 8.10 -6.49
CA ARG A 34 7.52 7.18 -6.84
C ARG A 34 6.56 7.15 -5.66
N SER A 35 5.48 7.90 -5.80
CA SER A 35 4.31 7.83 -4.93
C SER A 35 3.28 6.91 -5.57
N ILE A 36 2.14 6.75 -4.91
CA ILE A 36 0.95 6.15 -5.50
C ILE A 36 0.63 6.85 -6.82
N SER A 37 0.42 6.07 -7.88
CA SER A 37 -0.02 6.57 -9.18
C SER A 37 -1.53 6.66 -9.20
N TYR A 38 -2.08 7.74 -9.77
CA TYR A 38 -3.52 7.91 -9.94
C TYR A 38 -3.88 7.94 -11.42
N ALA A 39 -4.83 7.11 -11.85
CA ALA A 39 -5.29 7.03 -13.24
C ALA A 39 -5.92 8.34 -13.75
N SER A 40 -6.44 9.16 -12.84
CA SER A 40 -7.06 10.45 -13.15
C SER A 40 -6.95 11.43 -11.98
N LYS A 41 -7.08 12.74 -12.27
CA LYS A 41 -7.17 13.78 -11.23
C LYS A 41 -8.34 13.58 -10.28
N ALA A 42 -9.47 13.05 -10.77
CA ALA A 42 -10.63 12.78 -9.95
C ALA A 42 -10.37 11.66 -8.92
N ALA A 43 -9.64 10.61 -9.31
CA ALA A 43 -9.20 9.56 -8.38
C ALA A 43 -8.30 10.13 -7.28
N GLN A 44 -7.33 10.97 -7.67
CA GLN A 44 -6.42 11.62 -6.73
C GLN A 44 -7.19 12.51 -5.73
N GLN A 45 -8.03 13.42 -6.23
CA GLN A 45 -8.82 14.32 -5.38
C GLN A 45 -9.75 13.54 -4.44
N HIS A 46 -10.34 12.44 -4.92
CA HIS A 46 -11.20 11.60 -4.09
C HIS A 46 -10.42 10.98 -2.91
N VAL A 47 -9.24 10.41 -3.18
CA VAL A 47 -8.38 9.82 -2.13
C VAL A 47 -7.87 10.89 -1.17
N GLU A 48 -7.38 12.02 -1.67
CA GLU A 48 -6.90 13.14 -0.85
C GLU A 48 -8.00 13.69 0.05
N ALA A 49 -9.24 13.83 -0.46
CA ALA A 49 -10.37 14.25 0.33
C ALA A 49 -10.66 13.29 1.50
N GLN A 50 -10.56 11.98 1.29
CA GLN A 50 -10.74 11.01 2.38
C GLN A 50 -9.56 11.02 3.36
N ARG A 51 -8.31 11.18 2.89
CA ARG A 51 -7.12 11.32 3.77
C ARG A 51 -7.26 12.52 4.72
N MET A 52 -7.84 13.63 4.26
CA MET A 52 -8.08 14.79 5.13
C MET A 52 -9.19 14.57 6.16
N ARG A 53 -10.18 13.73 5.85
CA ARG A 53 -11.33 13.48 6.74
C ARG A 53 -11.06 12.37 7.76
N ALA A 54 -10.31 11.35 7.38
CA ALA A 54 -10.05 10.16 8.20
C ALA A 54 -8.54 9.96 8.40
N PRO A 55 -8.00 10.24 9.61
CA PRO A 55 -6.62 9.96 9.96
C PRO A 55 -6.15 8.52 9.67
N GLU A 56 -7.02 7.52 9.82
CA GLU A 56 -6.74 6.11 9.49
C GLU A 56 -6.36 5.93 8.01
N VAL A 57 -7.14 6.53 7.11
CA VAL A 57 -6.86 6.49 5.66
C VAL A 57 -5.53 7.15 5.37
N ASN A 58 -5.27 8.30 6.00
CA ASN A 58 -4.01 9.00 5.81
C ASN A 58 -2.81 8.19 6.30
N GLU A 59 -2.90 7.53 7.45
CA GLU A 59 -1.83 6.69 7.98
C GLU A 59 -1.50 5.53 7.03
N ILE A 60 -2.52 4.78 6.60
CA ILE A 60 -2.36 3.64 5.69
C ILE A 60 -1.67 4.07 4.39
N PHE A 61 -2.19 5.12 3.75
CA PHE A 61 -1.65 5.60 2.47
C PHE A 61 -0.24 6.18 2.63
N SER A 62 0.07 6.85 3.74
CA SER A 62 1.42 7.34 4.01
C SER A 62 2.42 6.20 4.18
N ARG A 63 2.03 5.12 4.87
CA ARG A 63 2.87 3.91 5.01
C ARG A 63 3.09 3.21 3.67
N ILE A 64 2.09 3.17 2.80
CA ILE A 64 2.24 2.66 1.42
C ILE A 64 3.25 3.54 0.67
N GLU A 65 3.07 4.86 0.66
CA GLU A 65 3.97 5.80 -0.01
C GLU A 65 5.40 5.74 0.51
N ASP A 66 5.60 5.57 1.82
CA ASP A 66 6.92 5.35 2.42
C ASP A 66 7.53 4.04 1.92
N HIS A 67 6.74 2.95 1.87
CA HIS A 67 7.20 1.67 1.37
C HIS A 67 7.58 1.72 -0.11
N GLU A 68 6.75 2.33 -0.98
CA GLU A 68 7.07 2.51 -2.41
C GLU A 68 8.37 3.28 -2.62
N ARG A 69 8.61 4.32 -1.80
CA ARG A 69 9.85 5.10 -1.82
C ARG A 69 11.08 4.28 -1.43
N GLN A 70 10.93 3.35 -0.48
CA GLN A 70 12.01 2.48 -0.02
C GLN A 70 12.30 1.32 -1.00
N HIS A 71 11.33 0.93 -1.84
CA HIS A 71 11.42 -0.24 -2.72
C HIS A 71 11.12 0.09 -4.19
N PRO A 72 11.92 0.96 -4.84
CA PRO A 72 11.61 1.50 -6.18
C PRO A 72 11.54 0.46 -7.32
N GLY A 73 12.05 -0.75 -7.09
CA GLY A 73 11.98 -1.87 -8.03
C GLY A 73 10.70 -2.71 -7.95
N ARG A 74 9.83 -2.49 -6.95
CA ARG A 74 8.51 -3.14 -6.90
C ARG A 74 7.49 -2.32 -7.72
N PRO A 75 6.41 -2.95 -8.22
CA PRO A 75 5.31 -2.20 -8.82
C PRO A 75 4.75 -1.18 -7.83
N GLU A 76 4.48 0.05 -8.27
CA GLU A 76 3.82 1.08 -7.47
C GLU A 76 2.30 0.86 -7.45
N LEU A 77 1.62 1.28 -6.38
CA LEU A 77 0.16 1.18 -6.32
C LEU A 77 -0.46 2.09 -7.38
N HIS A 78 -1.33 1.54 -8.23
CA HIS A 78 -2.11 2.28 -9.19
C HIS A 78 -3.57 2.43 -8.72
N VAL A 79 -4.03 3.67 -8.49
CA VAL A 79 -5.38 3.97 -8.02
C VAL A 79 -6.25 4.45 -9.18
N GLN A 80 -7.41 3.81 -9.37
CA GLN A 80 -8.35 4.14 -10.44
C GLN A 80 -9.78 4.25 -9.94
N LEU A 81 -10.63 4.94 -10.71
CA LEU A 81 -12.07 4.98 -10.43
C LEU A 81 -12.77 3.76 -11.05
N GLY A 82 -13.76 3.22 -10.36
CA GLY A 82 -14.59 2.15 -10.89
C GLY A 82 -15.90 1.97 -10.13
N ASN A 83 -16.57 0.86 -10.41
CA ASN A 83 -17.90 0.57 -9.88
C ASN A 83 -17.88 -0.22 -8.57
N GLN A 84 -16.70 -0.67 -8.14
CA GLN A 84 -16.46 -1.45 -6.93
C GLN A 84 -15.16 -0.98 -6.27
N ASN A 85 -15.11 -1.07 -4.94
CA ASN A 85 -13.86 -0.90 -4.20
C ASN A 85 -13.16 -2.26 -4.16
N ILE A 86 -11.95 -2.33 -4.67
CA ILE A 86 -11.17 -3.58 -4.65
C ILE A 86 -9.68 -3.29 -4.84
N TYR A 87 -8.84 -3.88 -3.99
CA TYR A 87 -7.43 -4.06 -4.24
C TYR A 87 -7.15 -5.38 -4.97
N GLN A 88 -6.36 -5.33 -6.04
CA GLN A 88 -5.96 -6.47 -6.84
C GLN A 88 -4.44 -6.65 -6.79
N PRO A 89 -3.92 -7.62 -6.01
CA PRO A 89 -2.48 -7.83 -5.86
C PRO A 89 -1.74 -8.11 -7.18
N GLN A 90 -2.39 -8.79 -8.13
CA GLN A 90 -1.76 -9.23 -9.39
C GLN A 90 -1.29 -8.06 -10.26
N ASN A 91 -2.06 -6.96 -10.26
CA ASN A 91 -1.79 -5.78 -11.08
C ASN A 91 -1.40 -4.57 -10.22
N ASN A 92 -1.33 -4.74 -8.91
CA ASN A 92 -1.12 -3.68 -7.92
C ASN A 92 -2.08 -2.49 -8.09
N THR A 93 -3.35 -2.81 -8.35
CA THR A 93 -4.38 -1.80 -8.64
C THR A 93 -5.37 -1.72 -7.51
N LEU A 94 -5.68 -0.51 -7.04
CA LEU A 94 -6.76 -0.23 -6.11
C LEU A 94 -7.85 0.57 -6.84
N THR A 95 -9.01 -0.05 -7.03
CA THR A 95 -10.17 0.61 -7.62
C THR A 95 -11.00 1.24 -6.52
N VAL A 96 -11.40 2.50 -6.69
CA VAL A 96 -12.26 3.23 -5.74
C VAL A 96 -13.57 3.67 -6.38
N LYS A 97 -14.64 3.59 -5.61
CA LYS A 97 -15.98 4.00 -6.02
C LYS A 97 -16.32 5.35 -5.38
N MET A 98 -16.46 6.39 -6.20
CA MET A 98 -16.77 7.74 -5.70
C MET A 98 -18.15 7.85 -5.03
N SER A 99 -19.11 7.03 -5.46
CA SER A 99 -20.50 7.07 -4.98
C SER A 99 -20.78 6.13 -3.81
N SER A 100 -19.74 5.60 -3.16
CA SER A 100 -19.93 4.83 -1.94
C SER A 100 -20.54 5.70 -0.84
N PRO A 101 -21.51 5.21 -0.05
CA PRO A 101 -21.97 5.91 1.14
C PRO A 101 -21.00 5.77 2.33
N TYR A 102 -19.91 5.01 2.18
CA TYR A 102 -18.87 4.77 3.18
C TYR A 102 -17.46 4.91 2.56
N PRO A 103 -17.15 6.04 1.89
CA PRO A 103 -15.96 6.16 1.04
C PRO A 103 -14.63 6.13 1.81
N ALA A 104 -14.54 6.72 3.01
CA ALA A 104 -13.33 6.60 3.82
C ALA A 104 -13.16 5.18 4.37
N GLY A 105 -14.26 4.54 4.78
CA GLY A 105 -14.27 3.16 5.23
C GLY A 105 -13.77 2.17 4.16
N ASP A 106 -14.32 2.26 2.95
CA ASP A 106 -13.90 1.41 1.82
C ASP A 106 -12.45 1.64 1.45
N LEU A 107 -12.02 2.90 1.40
CA LEU A 107 -10.65 3.24 1.04
C LEU A 107 -9.65 2.75 2.09
N ALA A 108 -10.01 2.80 3.37
CA ALA A 108 -9.21 2.22 4.44
C ALA A 108 -9.14 0.70 4.34
N HIS A 109 -10.26 0.03 4.01
CA HIS A 109 -10.32 -1.42 3.83
C HIS A 109 -9.36 -1.87 2.71
N GLU A 110 -9.54 -1.34 1.50
CA GLU A 110 -8.72 -1.75 0.35
C GLU A 110 -7.27 -1.27 0.47
N GLY A 111 -7.07 -0.08 1.04
CA GLY A 111 -5.73 0.42 1.35
C GLY A 111 -5.01 -0.48 2.34
N ARG A 112 -5.74 -1.05 3.31
CA ARG A 112 -5.17 -1.99 4.27
C ARG A 112 -4.69 -3.26 3.59
N HIS A 113 -5.44 -3.80 2.64
CA HIS A 113 -4.99 -4.95 1.84
C HIS A 113 -3.69 -4.65 1.10
N ARG A 114 -3.58 -3.49 0.45
CA ARG A 114 -2.30 -3.08 -0.17
C ARG A 114 -1.16 -2.99 0.85
N HIS A 115 -1.42 -2.42 2.02
CA HIS A 115 -0.42 -2.29 3.06
C HIS A 115 0.06 -3.66 3.56
N ASP A 116 -0.85 -4.58 3.84
CA ASP A 116 -0.54 -5.92 4.30
C ASP A 116 0.18 -6.75 3.20
N ASP A 117 -0.15 -6.54 1.92
CA ASP A 117 0.58 -7.12 0.78
C ASP A 117 2.03 -6.61 0.67
N ASN A 118 2.25 -5.32 0.94
CA ASN A 118 3.61 -4.77 1.02
C ASN A 118 4.45 -5.47 2.09
N LEU A 119 3.82 -5.84 3.21
CA LEU A 119 4.42 -6.59 4.30
C LEU A 119 4.51 -8.10 4.05
N GLY A 120 3.95 -8.62 2.94
CA GLY A 120 3.89 -10.05 2.64
C GLY A 120 2.94 -10.83 3.54
N LEU A 121 1.94 -10.18 4.13
CA LEU A 121 0.99 -10.77 5.07
C LEU A 121 -0.27 -11.33 4.39
N LEU A 122 -0.45 -11.14 3.08
CA LEU A 122 -1.60 -11.67 2.36
C LEU A 122 -1.34 -13.07 1.79
N THR A 123 -0.88 -14.01 2.62
CA THR A 123 -0.65 -15.42 2.22
C THR A 123 -1.23 -16.41 3.22
N ASP A 124 -1.81 -17.49 2.73
CA ASP A 124 -2.33 -18.63 3.52
C ASP A 124 -3.25 -18.18 4.67
N ASP A 125 -2.94 -18.58 5.91
CA ASP A 125 -3.72 -18.29 7.12
C ASP A 125 -3.76 -16.80 7.47
N LEU A 126 -2.79 -16.01 7.00
CA LEU A 126 -2.72 -14.58 7.29
C LEU A 126 -3.71 -13.77 6.46
N LEU A 127 -4.21 -14.31 5.33
CA LEU A 127 -5.22 -13.66 4.49
C LEU A 127 -6.47 -13.29 5.31
N ILE A 128 -6.99 -14.24 6.08
CA ILE A 128 -8.20 -14.04 6.88
C ILE A 128 -7.94 -13.05 8.01
N GLN A 129 -6.76 -13.06 8.61
CA GLN A 129 -6.40 -12.06 9.62
C GLN A 129 -6.26 -10.66 8.99
N GLY A 130 -5.73 -10.57 7.78
CA GLY A 130 -5.69 -9.34 6.97
C GLY A 130 -7.09 -8.76 6.76
N GLU A 131 -8.07 -9.59 6.40
CA GLU A 131 -9.48 -9.17 6.27
C GLU A 131 -10.07 -8.64 7.58
N LEU A 132 -9.80 -9.31 8.69
CA LEU A 132 -10.24 -8.83 10.01
C LEU A 132 -9.64 -7.46 10.35
N ASN A 133 -8.35 -7.27 10.05
CA ASN A 133 -7.67 -5.99 10.25
C ASN A 133 -8.20 -4.90 9.31
N ALA A 134 -8.52 -5.25 8.06
CA ALA A 134 -9.10 -4.34 7.08
C ALA A 134 -10.50 -3.87 7.51
N ILE A 135 -11.33 -4.78 8.02
CA ILE A 135 -12.64 -4.47 8.61
C ILE A 135 -12.52 -3.55 9.83
N GLU A 136 -11.54 -3.78 10.71
CA GLU A 136 -11.30 -2.90 11.85
C GLU A 136 -10.84 -1.50 11.39
N SER A 137 -9.98 -1.43 10.38
CA SER A 137 -9.52 -0.18 9.77
C SER A 137 -10.69 0.58 9.12
N GLN A 138 -11.58 -0.13 8.43
CA GLN A 138 -12.83 0.40 7.88
C GLN A 138 -13.71 1.03 8.97
N ARG A 139 -13.87 0.35 10.12
CA ARG A 139 -14.62 0.90 11.27
C ARG A 139 -14.01 2.21 11.77
N ARG A 140 -12.70 2.23 11.99
CA ARG A 140 -11.99 3.43 12.48
C ARG A 140 -12.12 4.59 11.50
N ALA A 141 -11.93 4.33 10.21
CA ALA A 141 -12.03 5.36 9.17
C ALA A 141 -13.46 5.91 9.03
N SER A 142 -14.49 5.06 9.00
CA SER A 142 -15.88 5.51 8.94
C SER A 142 -16.27 6.33 10.17
N ASN A 143 -15.85 5.92 11.37
CA ASN A 143 -16.06 6.70 12.60
C ASN A 143 -15.42 8.10 12.52
N GLN A 144 -14.16 8.17 12.08
CA GLN A 144 -13.44 9.43 11.96
C GLN A 144 -14.05 10.37 10.91
N ALA A 145 -14.52 9.81 9.80
CA ALA A 145 -15.14 10.57 8.71
C ALA A 145 -16.62 10.94 8.96
N GLY A 146 -17.25 10.42 10.02
CA GLY A 146 -18.68 10.58 10.29
C GLY A 146 -19.58 9.86 9.28
N GLU A 147 -19.12 8.74 8.73
CA GLU A 147 -19.82 7.95 7.73
C GLU A 147 -20.67 6.86 8.36
N SER A 148 -21.75 6.47 7.66
CA SER A 148 -22.50 5.27 8.00
C SER A 148 -21.59 4.04 7.95
N HIS A 149 -21.83 3.08 8.83
CA HIS A 149 -21.04 1.85 8.88
C HIS A 149 -21.40 0.90 7.75
N HIS A 150 -20.38 0.26 7.19
CA HIS A 150 -20.60 -0.84 6.26
C HIS A 150 -21.27 -2.02 6.99
N PRO A 151 -22.24 -2.71 6.36
CA PRO A 151 -22.93 -3.84 6.99
C PRO A 151 -22.00 -4.93 7.54
N ILE A 152 -20.82 -5.11 6.92
CA ILE A 152 -19.80 -6.09 7.35
C ILE A 152 -19.32 -5.86 8.79
N LEU A 153 -19.40 -4.63 9.31
CA LEU A 153 -18.99 -4.33 10.68
C LEU A 153 -19.94 -4.94 11.73
N SER A 154 -21.13 -5.38 11.32
CA SER A 154 -22.08 -6.11 12.17
C SER A 154 -21.84 -7.61 12.20
N TRP A 155 -20.96 -8.12 11.32
CA TRP A 155 -20.67 -9.55 11.25
C TRP A 155 -19.87 -9.98 12.48
N LYS A 156 -20.18 -11.16 12.99
CA LYS A 156 -19.31 -11.78 13.99
C LYS A 156 -18.03 -12.20 13.30
N GLU A 157 -16.94 -12.22 14.04
CA GLU A 157 -15.64 -12.67 13.55
C GLU A 157 -15.71 -14.04 12.85
N ILE A 158 -16.46 -15.00 13.42
CA ILE A 158 -16.65 -16.31 12.81
C ILE A 158 -17.34 -16.26 11.44
N ASP A 159 -18.24 -15.31 11.22
CA ASP A 159 -18.97 -15.15 9.96
C ASP A 159 -18.06 -14.53 8.90
N VAL A 160 -17.22 -13.56 9.29
CA VAL A 160 -16.14 -13.02 8.44
C VAL A 160 -15.21 -14.15 8.02
N LYS A 161 -14.65 -14.89 8.98
CA LYS A 161 -13.71 -15.99 8.68
C LYS A 161 -14.32 -17.01 7.73
N ARG A 162 -15.58 -17.41 7.93
CA ARG A 162 -16.28 -18.35 7.04
C ARG A 162 -16.48 -17.80 5.64
N ALA A 163 -16.91 -16.55 5.52
CA ALA A 163 -17.12 -15.92 4.22
C ALA A 163 -15.82 -15.82 3.41
N TYR A 164 -14.74 -15.35 4.04
CA TYR A 164 -13.46 -15.16 3.35
C TYR A 164 -12.68 -16.46 3.14
N ALA A 165 -12.76 -17.43 4.05
CA ALA A 165 -12.22 -18.77 3.80
C ALA A 165 -12.86 -19.40 2.55
N LYS A 166 -14.17 -19.24 2.39
CA LYS A 166 -14.87 -19.67 1.17
C LYS A 166 -14.41 -18.90 -0.07
N GLN A 167 -14.26 -17.57 0.03
CA GLN A 167 -13.82 -16.71 -1.07
C GLN A 167 -12.41 -17.07 -1.57
N TYR A 168 -11.48 -17.35 -0.64
CA TYR A 168 -10.09 -17.67 -0.94
C TYR A 168 -9.80 -19.17 -1.08
N ALA A 169 -10.84 -20.02 -1.05
CA ALA A 169 -10.72 -21.48 -1.11
C ALA A 169 -9.77 -22.08 -0.05
N ILE A 170 -9.76 -21.49 1.15
CA ILE A 170 -8.95 -21.96 2.27
C ILE A 170 -9.64 -23.20 2.90
N PRO A 171 -8.98 -24.37 2.96
CA PRO A 171 -9.62 -25.65 3.27
C PRO A 171 -10.06 -25.79 4.74
N SER A 172 -9.45 -25.04 5.64
CA SER A 172 -9.78 -25.04 7.08
C SER A 172 -9.75 -23.63 7.63
N LEU A 173 -10.66 -23.31 8.54
CA LEU A 173 -10.63 -22.00 9.20
C LEU A 173 -9.35 -21.89 10.05
N PRO A 174 -8.51 -20.87 9.82
CA PRO A 174 -7.34 -20.68 10.65
C PRO A 174 -7.78 -20.45 12.10
N THR A 175 -7.13 -21.14 13.03
CA THR A 175 -7.22 -20.79 14.45
C THR A 175 -6.56 -19.44 14.60
N THR A 176 -7.35 -18.41 14.89
CA THR A 176 -6.83 -17.06 15.12
C THR A 176 -5.69 -17.10 16.10
N THR A 177 -4.53 -16.61 15.68
CA THR A 177 -3.55 -16.11 16.63
C THR A 177 -4.24 -15.02 17.45
N PRO A 178 -4.07 -14.93 18.78
CA PRO A 178 -4.72 -13.90 19.59
C PRO A 178 -4.35 -12.50 19.11
N GLY A 179 -5.17 -11.93 18.23
CA GLY A 179 -5.23 -10.53 17.85
C GLY A 179 -6.55 -9.96 18.36
N LYS A 180 -6.58 -8.66 18.63
CA LYS A 180 -7.73 -7.97 19.24
C LYS A 180 -9.03 -8.39 18.53
N SER A 181 -9.93 -8.99 19.32
CA SER A 181 -11.29 -9.34 18.89
C SER A 181 -11.96 -8.11 18.26
N LEU A 182 -12.82 -8.32 17.25
CA LEU A 182 -13.54 -7.26 16.51
C LEU A 182 -14.51 -6.39 17.36
N THR A 183 -14.45 -6.48 18.69
CA THR A 183 -15.31 -5.78 19.65
C THR A 183 -15.14 -4.27 19.58
#